data_AF-A0A6G1SGP3-F1
#
_entry.id   AF-A0A6G1SGP3-F1
#
_cell.length_a   1.000
_cell.length_b   1.000
_cell.length_c   1.000
_cell.angle_alpha   90.00
_cell.angle_beta   90.00
_cell.angle_gamma   90.00
#
_symmetry.space_group_name_H-M   'P 1'
#
loop_
_entity.id
_entity.type
_entity.pdbx_description
1 polymer ?
#
loop_
_entity_poly.entity_id
_entity_poly.type
_entity_poly.pdbx_seq_one_letter_code
_entity_poly.pdbx_strand_id
1 'polypeptide(L)'
;RLDRRQLRHLQEDLHKPPTSVRGGLQDVIEELYLENQILDHFNPTDKRTWKQRYFRRTELYKEGGPVFIYIGGEGQEGARRLASGKLFMTYLAERFRAKMYDLEHRYYGFSHPTPDLSSASLQYLSADQALADLAYFIEYL
;
A
#
# COMPACT_ATOMS: atom_id res chain seq x y z
N ARG A 1 -15.11 24.80 13.44
CA ARG A 1 -16.25 23.88 13.72
C ARG A 1 -17.11 23.88 12.45
N LEU A 2 -17.12 22.80 11.68
CA LEU A 2 -17.86 22.75 10.40
C LEU A 2 -19.37 22.76 10.67
N ASP A 3 -20.12 23.48 9.83
CA ASP A 3 -21.57 23.59 10.00
C ASP A 3 -22.33 22.38 9.41
N ARG A 4 -23.62 22.25 9.74
CA ARG A 4 -24.48 21.14 9.30
C ARG A 4 -24.76 21.10 7.80
N ARG A 5 -24.48 22.16 7.04
CA ARG A 5 -24.57 22.15 5.57
C ARG A 5 -23.25 21.65 4.97
N GLN A 6 -22.11 22.08 5.52
CA GLN A 6 -20.79 21.58 5.14
C GLN A 6 -20.64 20.08 5.41
N LEU A 7 -21.17 19.58 6.53
CA LEU A 7 -21.21 18.14 6.84
C LEU A 7 -22.12 17.35 5.89
N ARG A 8 -23.22 17.95 5.43
CA ARG A 8 -24.13 17.31 4.47
C ARG A 8 -23.53 17.22 3.08
N HIS A 9 -22.84 18.27 2.61
CA HIS A 9 -22.12 18.20 1.34
C HIS A 9 -20.99 17.18 1.36
N LEU A 10 -20.25 17.06 2.47
CA LEU A 10 -19.26 16.00 2.65
C LEU A 10 -19.91 14.60 2.61
N GLN A 11 -21.06 14.41 3.27
CA GLN A 11 -21.80 13.15 3.22
C GLN A 11 -22.38 12.85 1.83
N GLU A 12 -22.86 13.85 1.10
CA GLU A 12 -23.39 13.67 -0.26
C GLU A 12 -22.27 13.32 -1.26
N ASP A 13 -21.09 13.92 -1.12
CA ASP A 13 -19.93 13.60 -1.97
C ASP A 13 -19.36 12.20 -1.68
N LEU A 14 -19.50 11.70 -0.44
CA LEU A 14 -19.12 10.33 -0.06
C LEU A 14 -19.99 9.24 -0.73
N HIS A 15 -21.19 9.57 -1.22
CA HIS A 15 -22.15 8.61 -1.78
C HIS A 15 -22.32 8.72 -3.31
N LYS A 16 -21.59 9.61 -3.98
CA LYS A 16 -21.60 9.66 -5.44
C LYS A 16 -20.82 8.46 -5.99
N PRO A 17 -21.42 7.59 -6.81
CA PRO A 17 -20.66 6.55 -7.48
C PRO A 17 -19.58 7.21 -8.35
N PRO A 18 -18.34 6.69 -8.35
CA PRO A 18 -17.28 7.26 -9.16
C PRO A 18 -17.70 7.28 -10.63
N THR A 19 -17.55 8.43 -11.27
CA THR A 19 -17.82 8.62 -12.70
C THR A 19 -17.05 7.57 -13.49
N SER A 20 -17.75 6.74 -14.27
CA SER A 20 -17.17 5.65 -15.03
C SER A 20 -16.32 6.18 -16.19
N VAL A 21 -15.02 6.35 -15.95
CA VAL A 21 -14.04 6.56 -17.03
C VAL A 21 -13.83 5.20 -17.71
N ARG A 22 -14.13 5.14 -19.02
CA ARG A 22 -13.90 3.95 -19.84
C ARG A 22 -12.39 3.79 -20.08
N GLY A 23 -11.82 2.79 -19.40
CA GLY A 23 -10.41 2.39 -19.33
C GLY A 23 -10.26 1.75 -17.95
N GLY A 24 -9.77 0.51 -17.84
CA GLY A 24 -9.83 -0.19 -16.55
C GLY A 24 -9.01 0.58 -15.51
N LEU A 25 -9.58 0.94 -14.36
CA LEU A 25 -8.81 1.58 -13.26
C LEU A 25 -7.60 0.75 -12.79
N GLN A 26 -7.46 -0.48 -13.26
CA GLN A 26 -6.28 -1.33 -13.04
C GLN A 26 -5.11 -0.96 -13.97
N ASP A 27 -5.38 -0.41 -15.16
CA ASP A 27 -4.37 -0.09 -16.18
C ASP A 27 -3.47 1.10 -15.76
N VAL A 28 -3.89 1.88 -14.75
CA VAL A 28 -3.14 3.02 -14.20
C VAL A 28 -2.32 2.66 -12.95
N ILE A 29 -2.39 1.39 -12.51
CA ILE A 29 -1.74 0.93 -11.28
C ILE A 29 -0.57 0.04 -11.65
N GLU A 30 0.60 0.41 -11.18
CA GLU A 30 1.84 -0.29 -11.48
C GLU A 30 2.13 -1.32 -10.39
N GLU A 31 2.34 -2.57 -10.78
CA GLU A 31 2.89 -3.62 -9.92
C GLU A 31 4.42 -3.54 -9.95
N LEU A 32 5.03 -3.40 -8.77
CA LEU A 32 6.46 -3.16 -8.61
C LEU A 32 7.01 -4.02 -7.46
N TYR A 33 8.33 -4.14 -7.39
CA TYR A 33 9.01 -4.85 -6.33
C TYR A 33 10.12 -3.99 -5.74
N LEU A 34 10.18 -3.88 -4.42
CA LEU A 34 11.36 -3.42 -3.71
C LEU A 34 12.38 -4.56 -3.72
N GLU A 35 13.42 -4.40 -4.53
CA GLU A 35 14.39 -5.46 -4.85
C GLU A 35 15.27 -5.88 -3.66
N ASN A 36 15.45 -4.99 -2.68
CA ASN A 36 16.41 -5.16 -1.58
C ASN A 36 15.76 -4.92 -0.20
N GLN A 37 14.59 -5.54 0.06
CA GLN A 37 14.01 -5.54 1.41
C GLN A 37 14.87 -6.40 2.34
N ILE A 38 14.99 -6.01 3.61
CA ILE A 38 15.84 -6.69 4.59
C ILE A 38 15.08 -7.92 5.13
N LEU A 39 15.75 -9.07 5.19
CA LEU A 39 15.16 -10.29 5.73
C LEU A 39 14.87 -10.14 7.24
N ASP A 40 15.90 -9.72 7.98
CA ASP A 40 15.88 -9.56 9.42
C ASP A 40 16.36 -8.16 9.83
N HIS A 41 15.40 -7.27 10.11
CA HIS A 41 15.70 -5.89 10.53
C HIS A 41 16.33 -5.79 11.92
N PHE A 42 16.25 -6.85 12.72
CA PHE A 42 16.70 -6.87 14.12
C PHE A 42 18.00 -7.64 14.31
N ASN A 43 18.57 -8.20 13.23
CA ASN A 43 19.92 -8.76 13.21
C ASN A 43 20.81 -7.98 12.22
N PRO A 44 21.55 -6.95 12.68
CA PRO A 44 22.33 -6.10 11.79
C PRO A 44 23.50 -6.83 11.10
N THR A 45 23.88 -8.02 11.56
CA THR A 45 24.92 -8.84 10.93
C THR A 45 24.39 -9.65 9.75
N ASP A 46 23.08 -9.91 9.71
CA ASP A 46 22.45 -10.53 8.55
C ASP A 46 22.33 -9.52 7.42
N LYS A 47 22.81 -9.90 6.24
CA LYS A 47 22.81 -9.06 5.02
C LYS A 47 21.89 -9.63 3.94
N ARG A 48 21.14 -10.68 4.24
CA ARG A 48 20.20 -11.28 3.30
C ARG A 48 19.07 -10.31 3.00
N THR A 49 18.72 -10.23 1.72
CA THR A 49 17.61 -9.41 1.22
C THR A 49 16.64 -10.25 0.41
N TRP A 50 15.46 -9.70 0.17
CA TRP A 50 14.39 -10.32 -0.58
C TRP A 50 13.57 -9.26 -1.33
N LYS A 51 12.71 -9.72 -2.25
CA LYS A 51 11.83 -8.85 -3.04
C LYS A 51 10.48 -8.70 -2.37
N GLN A 52 10.11 -7.49 -1.99
CA GLN A 52 8.78 -7.20 -1.47
C GLN A 52 7.92 -6.54 -2.54
N ARG A 53 6.74 -7.09 -2.80
CA ARG A 53 5.82 -6.54 -3.79
C ARG A 53 5.08 -5.32 -3.25
N TYR A 54 4.84 -4.35 -4.12
CA TYR A 54 3.94 -3.26 -3.85
C TYR A 54 3.23 -2.78 -5.13
N PHE A 55 2.13 -2.07 -4.96
CA PHE A 55 1.42 -1.40 -6.04
C PHE A 55 1.52 0.11 -5.89
N ARG A 56 1.62 0.81 -7.02
CA ARG A 56 1.73 2.26 -7.08
C ARG A 56 0.63 2.86 -7.94
N ARG A 57 0.03 3.95 -7.46
CA ARG A 57 -0.98 4.73 -8.17
C ARG A 57 -0.67 6.22 -8.00
N THR A 58 -0.34 6.90 -9.11
CA THR A 58 0.21 8.27 -9.08
C THR A 58 -0.54 9.27 -9.94
N GLU A 59 -1.55 8.85 -10.71
CA GLU A 59 -2.28 9.74 -11.62
C GLU A 59 -3.09 10.83 -10.89
N LEU A 60 -3.34 10.67 -9.59
CA LEU A 60 -4.01 11.64 -8.73
C LEU A 60 -3.05 12.70 -8.14
N TYR A 61 -1.74 12.46 -8.21
CA TYR A 61 -0.72 13.25 -7.52
C TYR A 61 -0.51 14.62 -8.17
N LYS A 62 -0.23 15.62 -7.33
CA LYS A 62 0.35 16.91 -7.73
C LYS A 62 1.52 17.25 -6.83
N GLU A 63 2.48 18.00 -7.35
CA GLU A 63 3.66 18.43 -6.59
C GLU A 63 3.28 19.04 -5.23
N GLY A 64 3.94 18.57 -4.17
CA GLY A 64 3.65 18.96 -2.78
C GLY A 64 2.52 18.16 -2.11
N GLY A 65 1.87 17.24 -2.81
CA GLY A 65 0.87 16.33 -2.24
C GLY A 65 1.48 15.25 -1.33
N PRO A 66 0.70 14.67 -0.40
CA PRO A 66 1.21 13.66 0.51
C PRO A 66 1.34 12.28 -0.16
N VAL A 67 1.92 11.35 0.58
CA VAL A 67 1.91 9.92 0.25
C VAL A 67 0.94 9.21 1.19
N PHE A 68 0.08 8.36 0.64
CA PHE A 68 -0.75 7.43 1.42
C PHE A 68 -0.34 6.00 1.12
N ILE A 69 -0.09 5.24 2.18
CA ILE A 69 0.33 3.83 2.10
C ILE A 69 -0.76 2.99 2.75
N TYR A 70 -1.29 2.04 1.99
CA TYR A 70 -2.07 0.93 2.52
C TYR A 70 -1.09 -0.17 2.97
N ILE A 71 -1.28 -0.63 4.20
CA ILE A 71 -0.49 -1.73 4.78
C ILE A 71 -1.28 -3.01 4.51
N GLY A 72 -0.68 -3.92 3.73
CA GLY A 72 -1.28 -5.20 3.40
C GLY A 72 -1.59 -6.05 4.63
N GLY A 73 -2.66 -6.84 4.55
CA GLY A 73 -3.08 -7.77 5.61
C GLY A 73 -2.59 -9.21 5.38
N GLU A 74 -3.32 -10.17 5.94
CA GLU A 74 -3.03 -11.61 5.83
C GLU A 74 -3.52 -12.22 4.51
N GLY A 75 -3.13 -11.63 3.38
CA GLY A 75 -3.57 -12.08 2.06
C GLY A 75 -2.77 -11.48 0.92
N GLN A 76 -2.96 -12.06 -0.26
CA GLN A 76 -2.36 -11.55 -1.48
C GLN A 76 -2.94 -10.17 -1.82
N GLU A 77 -2.08 -9.17 -1.99
CA GLU A 77 -2.48 -7.86 -2.50
C GLU A 77 -2.57 -7.85 -4.03
N GLY A 78 -3.24 -6.83 -4.56
CA GLY A 78 -3.46 -6.70 -5.99
C GLY A 78 -3.90 -5.30 -6.36
N ALA A 79 -3.66 -4.91 -7.61
CA ALA A 79 -4.00 -3.58 -8.15
C ALA A 79 -5.43 -3.12 -7.81
N ARG A 80 -6.39 -4.05 -7.71
CA ARG A 80 -7.76 -3.75 -7.31
C ARG A 80 -7.87 -3.00 -5.98
N ARG A 81 -6.95 -3.18 -5.04
CA ARG A 81 -6.93 -2.48 -3.74
C ARG A 81 -6.94 -0.97 -3.93
N LEU A 82 -6.01 -0.47 -4.77
CA LEU A 82 -5.90 0.94 -5.11
C LEU A 82 -6.93 1.39 -6.17
N ALA A 83 -7.44 0.48 -6.99
CA ALA A 83 -8.41 0.77 -8.06
C ALA A 83 -9.85 0.95 -7.58
N SER A 84 -10.25 0.24 -6.52
CA SER A 84 -11.67 -0.06 -6.26
C SER A 84 -12.56 1.16 -5.99
N GLY A 85 -11.98 2.33 -5.68
CA GLY A 85 -12.71 3.52 -5.22
C GLY A 85 -13.43 3.35 -3.88
N LYS A 86 -13.45 2.12 -3.33
CA LYS A 86 -14.09 1.76 -2.07
C LYS A 86 -13.21 2.03 -0.87
N LEU A 87 -11.90 2.11 -1.07
CA LEU A 87 -10.97 2.44 -0.01
C LEU A 87 -11.09 3.94 0.29
N PHE A 88 -11.38 4.30 1.54
CA PHE A 88 -11.48 5.71 1.94
C PHE A 88 -10.19 6.50 1.62
N MET A 89 -9.05 5.81 1.59
CA MET A 89 -7.76 6.35 1.13
C MET A 89 -7.83 6.91 -0.31
N THR A 90 -8.62 6.32 -1.21
CA THR A 90 -8.82 6.84 -2.58
C THR A 90 -9.51 8.20 -2.56
N TYR A 91 -10.56 8.36 -1.76
CA TYR A 91 -11.23 9.66 -1.57
C TYR A 91 -10.26 10.71 -1.02
N LEU A 92 -9.45 10.35 -0.02
CA LEU A 92 -8.44 11.26 0.51
C LEU A 92 -7.40 11.61 -0.56
N ALA A 93 -6.94 10.65 -1.37
CA ALA A 93 -5.93 10.89 -2.38
C ALA A 93 -6.40 11.86 -3.47
N GLU A 94 -7.66 11.75 -3.90
CA GLU A 94 -8.28 12.71 -4.85
C GLU A 94 -8.34 14.12 -4.26
N ARG A 95 -8.70 14.23 -2.97
CA ARG A 95 -8.83 15.50 -2.26
C ARG A 95 -7.48 16.18 -2.01
N PHE A 96 -6.49 15.42 -1.56
CA PHE A 96 -5.17 15.93 -1.17
C PHE A 96 -4.12 15.84 -2.27
N ARG A 97 -4.50 15.33 -3.45
CA ARG A 97 -3.59 15.13 -4.60
C ARG A 97 -2.40 14.26 -4.22
N ALA A 98 -2.68 13.13 -3.59
CA ALA A 98 -1.69 12.23 -3.02
C ALA A 98 -1.19 11.19 -4.02
N LYS A 99 0.03 10.68 -3.81
CA LYS A 99 0.44 9.37 -4.34
C LYS A 99 -0.15 8.29 -3.44
N MET A 100 -0.52 7.16 -4.01
CA MET A 100 -0.99 6.00 -3.27
C MET A 100 -0.07 4.81 -3.50
N TYR A 101 0.21 4.08 -2.43
CA TYR A 101 0.93 2.82 -2.47
C TYR A 101 0.17 1.76 -1.67
N ASP A 102 0.35 0.51 -2.05
CA ASP A 102 -0.15 -0.67 -1.35
C ASP A 102 1.01 -1.64 -1.21
N LEU A 103 1.52 -1.78 0.01
CA LEU A 103 2.68 -2.61 0.33
C LEU A 103 2.21 -3.99 0.78
N GLU A 104 2.58 -5.03 0.04
CA GLU A 104 2.20 -6.39 0.40
C GLU A 104 2.98 -6.87 1.62
N HIS A 105 2.26 -7.49 2.55
CA HIS A 105 2.83 -7.96 3.80
C HIS A 105 3.78 -9.14 3.56
N ARG A 106 4.90 -9.19 4.28
CA ARG A 106 5.83 -10.35 4.25
C ARG A 106 5.08 -11.67 4.51
N TYR A 107 5.46 -12.72 3.79
CA TYR A 107 4.88 -14.07 3.78
C TYR A 107 3.49 -14.20 3.17
N TYR A 108 2.93 -13.15 2.57
CA TYR A 108 1.65 -13.22 1.89
C TYR A 108 1.78 -12.95 0.39
N GLY A 109 0.90 -13.60 -0.38
CA GLY A 109 0.83 -13.44 -1.83
C GLY A 109 2.14 -13.77 -2.54
N PHE A 110 2.75 -12.76 -3.17
CA PHE A 110 4.02 -12.93 -3.89
C PHE A 110 5.24 -12.42 -3.10
N SER A 111 5.03 -11.99 -1.85
CA SER A 111 6.05 -11.41 -0.98
C SER A 111 6.61 -12.45 -0.01
N HIS A 112 7.44 -13.38 -0.51
CA HIS A 112 8.00 -14.48 0.26
C HIS A 112 9.52 -14.30 0.52
N PRO A 113 9.93 -13.94 1.76
CA PRO A 113 11.34 -13.74 2.10
C PRO A 113 12.16 -15.04 2.21
N THR A 114 11.49 -16.19 2.36
CA THR A 114 12.13 -17.50 2.53
C THR A 114 11.58 -18.52 1.52
N PRO A 115 12.31 -19.61 1.24
CA PRO A 115 11.88 -20.62 0.26
C PRO A 115 10.66 -21.45 0.69
N ASP A 116 10.39 -21.54 2.00
CA ASP A 116 9.30 -22.34 2.56
C ASP A 116 8.62 -21.68 3.77
N LEU A 117 7.61 -22.37 4.29
CA LEU A 117 6.83 -21.98 5.48
C LEU A 117 7.12 -22.90 6.69
N SER A 118 8.33 -23.44 6.78
CA SER A 118 8.77 -24.16 7.98
C SER A 118 8.82 -23.24 9.20
N SER A 119 8.77 -23.78 10.42
CA SER A 119 8.88 -22.95 11.64
C SER A 119 10.18 -22.15 11.70
N ALA A 120 11.27 -22.69 11.14
CA ALA A 120 12.55 -21.99 11.03
C ALA A 120 12.46 -20.82 10.05
N SER A 121 11.73 -20.96 8.95
CA SER A 121 11.48 -19.86 8.02
C SER A 121 10.54 -18.81 8.63
N LEU A 122 9.46 -19.24 9.29
CA LEU A 122 8.45 -18.34 9.87
C LEU A 122 8.94 -17.55 11.08
N GLN A 123 10.16 -17.76 11.56
CA GLN A 123 10.75 -16.91 12.59
C GLN A 123 10.81 -15.43 12.19
N TYR A 124 10.84 -15.12 10.89
CA TYR A 124 10.82 -13.74 10.38
C TYR A 124 9.40 -13.22 10.11
N LEU A 125 8.35 -14.00 10.39
CA LEU A 125 6.96 -13.55 10.32
C LEU A 125 6.53 -13.00 11.68
N SER A 126 6.76 -11.71 11.89
CA SER A 126 6.29 -10.98 13.07
C SER A 126 5.79 -9.59 12.70
N ALA A 127 4.95 -9.00 13.55
CA ALA A 127 4.48 -7.63 13.37
C ALA A 127 5.64 -6.62 13.39
N ASP A 128 6.64 -6.83 14.26
CA ASP A 128 7.81 -5.95 14.36
C ASP A 128 8.61 -5.93 13.05
N GLN A 129 8.81 -7.10 12.46
CA GLN A 129 9.50 -7.24 11.17
C GLN A 129 8.70 -6.60 10.03
N ALA A 130 7.38 -6.78 10.01
CA ALA A 130 6.51 -6.17 9.00
C ALA A 130 6.43 -4.63 9.13
N LEU A 131 6.45 -4.10 10.36
CA LEU A 131 6.51 -2.65 10.60
C LEU A 131 7.88 -2.08 10.22
N ALA A 132 8.96 -2.84 10.42
CA ALA A 132 10.28 -2.46 9.95
C ALA A 132 10.37 -2.49 8.41
N ASP A 133 9.71 -3.43 7.73
CA ASP A 133 9.58 -3.41 6.26
C ASP A 133 8.91 -2.11 5.79
N LEU A 134 7.81 -1.72 6.45
CA LEU A 134 7.10 -0.49 6.14
C LEU A 134 7.97 0.74 6.35
N ALA A 135 8.72 0.81 7.44
CA ALA A 135 9.64 1.92 7.70
C ALA A 135 10.74 2.00 6.62
N TYR A 136 11.36 0.86 6.28
CA TYR A 136 12.35 0.80 5.21
C TYR A 136 11.77 1.14 3.84
N PHE A 137 10.53 0.72 3.57
CA PHE A 137 9.82 1.08 2.35
C PHE A 137 9.55 2.59 2.27
N ILE A 138 9.20 3.26 3.38
CA ILE A 138 9.01 4.71 3.42
C ILE A 138 10.32 5.45 3.06
N GLU A 139 11.46 5.00 3.55
CA GLU A 139 12.78 5.59 3.21
C GLU A 139 13.19 5.33 1.74
N TYR A 140 12.66 4.27 1.13
CA TYR A 140 12.90 3.94 -0.27
C TYR A 140 12.10 4.82 -1.25
N LEU A 141 10.93 5.33 -0.85
CA LEU A 141 10.03 6.12 -1.69
C LEU A 141 10.52 7.54 -1.98
#